data_AF-S7WWZ2-F1
#
_entry.id   AF-S7WWZ2-F1
#
_cell.length_a   1.000
_cell.length_b   1.000
_cell.length_c   1.000
_cell.angle_alpha   90.00
_cell.angle_beta   90.00
_cell.angle_gamma   90.00
#
_symmetry.space_group_name_H-M   'P 1'
#
loop_
_entity.id
_entity.type
_entity.pdbx_description
1 polymer ?
#
loop_
_entity_poly.entity_id
_entity_poly.type
_entity_poly.pdbx_seq_one_letter_code
_entity_poly.pdbx_strand_id
1 'polypeptide(L)'
;MDICPVLNRSQHTLDNKQIVKTLKLTLQLMELHEENAFKIRGYQSAINSIEREGKPLANLELDELQKIPSIGKGIAEAILSIIASDSHELLDNLLKETPKGILEIMQIKGLGPKK
;
A
#
# COMPACT_ATOMS: atom_id res chain seq x y z
N MET A 1 -3.24 -28.91 14.54
CA MET A 1 -3.99 -28.47 13.35
C MET A 1 -5.06 -27.56 13.90
N ASP A 2 -4.67 -26.32 14.20
CA ASP A 2 -5.47 -25.46 15.07
C ASP A 2 -5.84 -24.21 14.29
N ILE A 3 -6.98 -24.40 13.62
CA ILE A 3 -8.05 -23.46 13.34
C ILE A 3 -7.78 -22.08 13.98
N CYS A 4 -7.32 -21.13 13.18
CA CYS A 4 -7.34 -19.71 13.55
C CYS A 4 -8.81 -19.25 13.65
N PRO A 5 -9.26 -18.70 14.80
CA PRO A 5 -10.61 -18.20 14.94
C PRO A 5 -10.73 -16.80 14.32
N VAL A 6 -11.75 -16.63 13.49
CA VAL A 6 -12.15 -15.34 12.93
C VAL A 6 -13.01 -14.58 13.96
N LEU A 7 -12.85 -13.25 13.95
CA LEU A 7 -13.70 -12.19 14.54
C LEU A 7 -13.49 -11.79 16.00
N ASN A 8 -12.93 -10.58 16.19
CA ASN A 8 -13.53 -9.61 17.10
C ASN A 8 -13.58 -8.20 16.46
N ARG A 9 -14.76 -7.58 16.50
CA ARG A 9 -15.11 -6.31 15.86
C ARG A 9 -14.70 -5.12 16.71
N SER A 10 -13.97 -4.18 16.10
CA SER A 10 -14.10 -2.75 16.31
C SER A 10 -13.72 -2.07 15.00
N GLN A 11 -14.60 -1.21 14.49
CA GLN A 11 -14.62 -0.66 13.13
C GLN A 11 -13.28 -0.04 12.69
N HIS A 12 -12.45 -0.81 11.98
CA HIS A 12 -11.44 -0.30 11.05
C HIS A 12 -11.22 -1.36 9.96
N THR A 13 -12.24 -1.61 9.13
CA THR A 13 -11.99 -2.36 7.90
C THR A 13 -11.05 -1.50 7.08
N LEU A 14 -9.82 -1.96 6.85
CA LEU A 14 -8.90 -1.25 6.00
C LEU A 14 -9.53 -1.11 4.61
N ASP A 15 -9.99 0.10 4.31
CA ASP A 15 -10.70 0.37 3.07
C ASP A 15 -9.68 0.45 1.92
N ASN A 16 -10.11 0.16 0.71
CA ASN A 16 -9.27 0.31 -0.48
C ASN A 16 -8.61 1.69 -0.54
N LYS A 17 -9.28 2.73 -0.03
CA LYS A 17 -8.69 4.08 0.09
C LYS A 17 -7.44 4.12 0.95
N GLN A 18 -7.37 3.36 2.05
CA GLN A 18 -6.19 3.31 2.90
C GLN A 18 -5.05 2.54 2.20
N ILE A 19 -5.36 1.40 1.58
CA ILE A 19 -4.37 0.65 0.80
C ILE A 19 -3.77 1.53 -0.30
N VAL A 20 -4.63 2.22 -1.06
CA VAL A 20 -4.22 3.17 -2.10
C VAL A 20 -3.39 4.31 -1.53
N LYS A 21 -3.75 4.87 -0.37
CA LYS A 21 -2.96 5.93 0.28
C LYS A 21 -1.56 5.43 0.66
N THR A 22 -1.45 4.24 1.24
CA THR A 22 -0.17 3.66 1.62
C THR A 22 0.70 3.38 0.38
N LEU A 23 0.12 2.80 -0.67
CA LEU A 23 0.81 2.59 -1.95
C LEU A 23 1.24 3.91 -2.62
N LYS A 24 0.41 4.96 -2.56
CA LYS A 24 0.75 6.30 -3.06
C LYS A 24 1.91 6.91 -2.30
N LEU A 25 1.94 6.77 -0.98
CA LEU A 25 3.07 7.22 -0.17
C LEU A 25 4.36 6.46 -0.55
N THR A 26 4.29 5.14 -0.69
CA THR A 26 5.41 4.32 -1.16
C THR A 26 5.90 4.83 -2.52
N LEU A 27 5.00 5.06 -3.48
CA LEU A 27 5.34 5.57 -4.81
C LEU A 27 6.07 6.93 -4.73
N GLN A 28 5.56 7.87 -3.94
CA GLN A 28 6.20 9.19 -3.77
C GLN A 28 7.60 9.09 -3.17
N LEU A 29 7.80 8.18 -2.21
CA LEU A 29 9.10 7.93 -1.61
C LEU A 29 10.05 7.25 -2.59
N MET A 30 9.55 6.31 -3.40
CA MET A 30 10.31 5.68 -4.48
C MET A 30 10.78 6.73 -5.51
N GLU A 31 9.90 7.66 -5.89
CA GLU A 31 10.27 8.76 -6.80
C GLU A 31 11.33 9.68 -6.17
N LEU A 32 11.20 10.00 -4.87
CA LEU A 32 12.16 10.81 -4.14
C LEU A 32 13.56 10.17 -4.09
N HIS A 33 13.61 8.86 -3.88
CA HIS A 33 14.86 8.10 -3.77
C HIS A 33 15.37 7.57 -5.13
N GLU A 34 14.76 8.00 -6.24
CA GLU A 34 15.12 7.58 -7.61
C GLU A 34 15.16 6.04 -7.77
N GLU A 35 14.23 5.35 -7.11
CA GLU A 35 14.08 3.90 -7.22
C GLU A 35 13.84 3.46 -8.68
N ASN A 36 13.95 2.15 -8.91
CA ASN A 36 13.84 1.59 -10.25
C ASN A 36 12.54 2.01 -10.96
N ALA A 37 12.67 2.64 -12.14
CA ALA A 37 11.55 3.15 -12.94
C ALA A 37 10.49 2.09 -13.30
N PHE A 38 10.88 0.82 -13.41
CA PHE A 38 9.92 -0.29 -13.62
C PHE A 38 9.05 -0.50 -12.38
N LYS A 39 9.62 -0.46 -11.17
CA LYS A 39 8.86 -0.57 -9.93
C LYS A 39 7.92 0.64 -9.75
N ILE A 40 8.42 1.86 -9.98
CA ILE A 40 7.63 3.09 -9.90
C ILE A 40 6.40 2.99 -10.81
N ARG A 41 6.59 2.63 -12.09
CA ARG A 41 5.48 2.43 -13.03
C ARG A 41 4.54 1.30 -12.60
N GLY A 42 5.08 0.20 -12.08
CA GLY A 42 4.30 -0.92 -11.55
C GLY A 42 3.36 -0.49 -10.42
N TYR A 43 3.87 0.24 -9.43
CA TYR A 43 3.07 0.79 -8.33
C TYR A 43 2.02 1.77 -8.85
N GLN A 44 2.40 2.68 -9.76
CA GLN A 44 1.48 3.64 -10.35
C GLN A 44 0.33 2.95 -11.12
N SER A 45 0.64 1.94 -11.92
CA SER A 45 -0.38 1.14 -12.62
C SER A 45 -1.27 0.37 -11.66
N ALA A 46 -0.71 -0.28 -10.63
CA ALA A 46 -1.49 -1.01 -9.63
C ALA A 46 -2.46 -0.09 -8.87
N ILE A 47 -2.00 1.08 -8.43
CA ILE A 47 -2.85 2.10 -7.78
C ILE A 47 -4.04 2.45 -8.67
N ASN A 48 -3.79 2.75 -9.95
CA ASN A 48 -4.84 3.09 -10.91
C ASN A 48 -5.83 1.94 -11.12
N SER A 49 -5.34 0.70 -11.20
CA SER A 49 -6.20 -0.49 -11.33
C SER A 49 -7.09 -0.66 -10.10
N ILE A 50 -6.55 -0.51 -8.89
CA ILE A 50 -7.31 -0.64 -7.64
C ILE A 50 -8.39 0.43 -7.53
N GLU A 51 -8.05 1.69 -7.85
CA GLU A 51 -9.01 2.80 -7.84
C GLU A 51 -10.15 2.61 -8.85
N ARG A 52 -9.89 1.91 -9.96
CA ARG A 52 -10.90 1.59 -11.00
C ARG A 52 -11.75 0.35 -10.68
N GLU A 53 -11.13 -0.70 -10.13
CA GLU A 53 -11.79 -1.99 -9.90
C GLU A 53 -12.96 -1.88 -8.92
N GLY A 54 -12.82 -1.05 -7.87
CA GLY A 54 -13.87 -0.80 -6.88
C GLY A 54 -14.22 -2.00 -5.99
N LYS A 55 -13.62 -3.17 -6.20
CA LYS A 55 -13.81 -4.37 -5.39
C LYS A 55 -13.00 -4.30 -4.09
N PRO A 56 -13.56 -4.69 -2.93
CA PRO A 56 -12.83 -4.70 -1.67
C PRO A 56 -11.60 -5.62 -1.73
N LEU A 57 -10.41 -5.08 -1.55
CA LEU A 57 -9.16 -5.83 -1.53
C LEU A 57 -8.92 -6.55 -0.20
N ALA A 58 -9.51 -6.05 0.88
CA ALA A 58 -9.27 -6.53 2.25
C ALA A 58 -9.59 -8.03 2.46
N ASN A 59 -10.39 -8.63 1.57
CA ASN A 59 -10.80 -10.04 1.64
C ASN A 59 -10.17 -10.90 0.54
N LEU A 60 -9.27 -10.34 -0.28
CA LEU A 60 -8.65 -11.07 -1.39
C LEU A 60 -7.36 -11.73 -0.94
N GLU A 61 -7.16 -12.97 -1.40
CA GLU A 61 -5.91 -13.68 -1.23
C GLU A 61 -4.88 -13.28 -2.30
N LEU A 62 -3.63 -13.69 -2.12
CA LEU A 62 -2.51 -13.39 -3.02
C LEU A 62 -2.80 -13.77 -4.49
N ASP A 63 -3.48 -14.88 -4.73
CA ASP A 63 -3.84 -15.34 -6.08
C ASP A 63 -4.92 -14.46 -6.71
N GLU A 64 -5.92 -14.05 -5.92
CA GLU A 64 -6.99 -13.14 -6.35
C GLU A 64 -6.45 -11.74 -6.65
N LEU A 65 -5.54 -11.24 -5.83
CA LEU A 65 -4.87 -9.94 -6.04
C LEU A 65 -4.07 -9.94 -7.35
N GLN A 66 -3.40 -11.03 -7.69
CA GLN A 66 -2.63 -11.16 -8.94
C GLN A 66 -3.50 -11.27 -10.19
N LYS A 67 -4.81 -11.57 -10.05
CA LYS A 67 -5.75 -11.52 -11.18
C LYS A 67 -6.12 -10.09 -11.56
N ILE A 68 -5.87 -9.12 -10.68
CA ILE A 68 -6.11 -7.70 -10.98
C ILE A 68 -5.03 -7.22 -11.96
N PRO A 69 -5.42 -6.59 -13.08
CA PRO A 69 -4.46 -6.10 -14.06
C PRO A 69 -3.46 -5.15 -13.40
N SER A 70 -2.18 -5.31 -13.77
CA SER A 70 -1.07 -4.52 -13.24
C SER A 70 -0.67 -4.79 -11.78
N ILE A 71 -1.28 -5.77 -11.10
CA ILE A 71 -0.82 -6.23 -9.78
C ILE A 71 0.01 -7.50 -9.95
N GLY A 72 1.33 -7.37 -9.86
CA GLY A 72 2.24 -8.50 -9.80
C GLY A 72 2.45 -9.03 -8.37
N LYS A 73 3.14 -10.17 -8.24
CA LYS A 73 3.43 -10.83 -6.95
C LYS A 73 3.93 -9.89 -5.86
N GLY A 74 4.95 -9.06 -6.14
CA GLY A 74 5.51 -8.15 -5.13
C GLY A 74 4.54 -7.06 -4.64
N ILE A 75 3.64 -6.61 -5.52
CA ILE A 75 2.60 -5.63 -5.14
C ILE A 75 1.47 -6.33 -4.37
N ALA A 76 1.10 -7.55 -4.77
CA ALA A 76 0.13 -8.35 -4.04
C ALA A 76 0.60 -8.65 -2.60
N GLU A 77 1.87 -9.03 -2.43
CA GLU A 77 2.48 -9.23 -1.10
C GLU A 77 2.51 -7.93 -0.27
N ALA A 78 2.82 -6.80 -0.91
CA ALA A 78 2.75 -5.49 -0.26
C ALA A 78 1.32 -5.16 0.18
N ILE A 79 0.30 -5.42 -0.65
CA ILE A 79 -1.11 -5.19 -0.31
C ILE A 79 -1.53 -6.06 0.88
N LEU A 80 -1.16 -7.35 0.90
CA LEU A 80 -1.46 -8.23 2.04
C LEU A 80 -0.80 -7.75 3.33
N SER A 81 0.45 -7.28 3.23
CA SER A 81 1.15 -6.69 4.37
C SER A 81 0.42 -5.44 4.86
N ILE A 82 0.00 -4.55 3.95
CA ILE A 82 -0.77 -3.36 4.29
C ILE A 82 -2.09 -3.74 4.98
N ILE A 83 -2.80 -4.77 4.49
CA ILE A 83 -4.04 -5.27 5.11
C ILE A 83 -3.78 -5.78 6.55
N ALA A 84 -2.62 -6.40 6.79
CA ALA A 84 -2.29 -6.99 8.08
C ALA A 84 -1.71 -5.98 9.10
N SER A 85 -0.93 -4.98 8.66
CA SER A 85 -0.12 -4.13 9.54
C SER A 85 -0.13 -2.64 9.19
N ASP A 86 -0.95 -2.20 8.24
CA ASP A 86 -0.98 -0.83 7.69
C ASP A 86 0.34 -0.38 7.01
N SER A 87 1.32 -1.28 6.84
CA SER A 87 2.62 -1.01 6.21
C SER A 87 3.16 -2.21 5.44
N HIS A 88 4.30 -2.03 4.78
CA HIS A 88 5.08 -3.11 4.16
C HIS A 88 6.57 -2.78 4.19
N GLU A 89 7.41 -3.79 4.02
CA GLU A 89 8.87 -3.69 4.17
C GLU A 89 9.50 -2.54 3.36
N LEU A 90 9.16 -2.42 2.07
CA LEU A 90 9.69 -1.36 1.23
C LEU A 90 9.33 0.05 1.74
N LEU A 91 8.12 0.26 2.28
CA LEU A 91 7.70 1.56 2.82
C LEU A 91 8.52 1.87 4.08
N ASP A 92 8.65 0.89 4.97
CA ASP A 92 9.42 1.07 6.21
C ASP A 92 10.89 1.39 5.93
N ASN A 93 11.48 0.77 4.91
CA ASN A 93 12.85 1.04 4.50
C ASN A 93 12.99 2.46 3.92
N LEU A 94 12.12 2.85 3.00
CA LEU A 94 12.14 4.20 2.42
C LEU A 94 11.92 5.28 3.49
N LEU A 95 11.02 5.05 4.45
CA LEU A 95 10.79 5.96 5.58
C LEU A 95 12.00 6.10 6.49
N LYS A 96 12.79 5.04 6.70
CA LYS A 96 14.04 5.10 7.47
C LYS A 96 15.13 5.88 6.75
N GLU A 97 15.17 5.76 5.43
CA GLU A 97 16.15 6.47 4.59
C GLU A 97 15.77 7.94 4.37
N THR A 98 14.48 8.29 4.47
CA THR A 98 14.03 9.68 4.34
C THR A 98 14.21 10.48 5.63
N PRO A 99 15.00 11.57 5.63
CA PRO A 99 15.10 12.47 6.78
C PRO A 99 13.75 13.07 7.18
N LYS A 100 13.53 13.26 8.49
CA LYS A 100 12.26 13.79 9.05
C LYS A 100 11.80 15.10 8.39
N GLY A 101 12.72 16.03 8.13
CA GLY A 101 12.39 17.31 7.50
C GLY A 101 11.82 17.17 6.08
N ILE A 102 12.19 16.12 5.33
CA ILE A 102 11.62 15.84 4.01
C ILE A 102 10.23 15.20 4.15
N LEU A 103 10.07 14.26 5.11
CA LEU A 103 8.77 13.64 5.40
C LEU A 103 7.71 14.67 5.82
N GLU A 104 8.09 15.71 6.56
CA GLU A 104 7.18 16.79 6.94
C GLU A 104 6.68 17.56 5.70
N ILE A 105 7.57 17.87 4.75
CA ILE A 105 7.22 18.55 3.50
C ILE A 105 6.31 17.67 2.62
N MET A 106 6.58 16.36 2.56
CA MET A 106 5.77 15.41 1.79
C MET A 106 4.37 15.23 2.37
N GLN A 107 4.24 15.14 3.70
CA GLN A 107 2.93 15.08 4.36
C GLN A 107 2.08 16.32 4.05
N ILE A 108 2.69 17.51 4.08
CA ILE A 108 1.99 18.76 3.75
C ILE A 108 1.44 18.76 2.31
N LYS A 109 2.15 18.12 1.35
CA LYS A 109 1.77 18.13 -0.08
C LYS A 109 0.92 16.94 -0.54
N GLY A 110 1.08 15.76 0.06
CA GLY A 110 0.53 14.50 -0.47
C GLY A 110 -0.57 13.85 0.35
N LEU A 111 -0.57 14.05 1.67
CA LEU A 111 -1.52 13.45 2.61
C LEU A 111 -1.85 14.50 3.65
N GLY A 112 -2.84 15.35 3.32
CA GLY A 112 -3.32 16.39 4.22
C GLY A 112 -3.51 15.88 5.65
N PRO A 113 -3.34 16.77 6.65
CA PRO A 113 -3.02 16.40 8.02
C PRO A 113 -3.89 15.26 8.53
N LYS A 114 -3.24 14.20 9.04
CA LYS A 114 -3.89 13.23 9.92
C LYS A 114 -4.54 14.03 11.05
N LYS A 115 -5.87 14.03 11.11
CA LYS A 115 -6.60 14.43 12.33
C LYS A 115 -6.32 13.43 13.43
#